data_AF-A0A931SIU5-F1
#
_entry.id   AF-A0A931SIU5-F1
#
_cell.length_a   1.000
_cell.length_b   1.000
_cell.length_c   1.000
_cell.angle_alpha   90.00
_cell.angle_beta   90.00
_cell.angle_gamma   90.00
#
_symmetry.space_group_name_H-M   'P 1'
#
loop_
_entity.id
_entity.type
_entity.pdbx_description
1 polymer ?
#
loop_
_entity_poly.entity_id
_entity_poly.type
_entity_poly.pdbx_seq_one_letter_code
_entity_poly.pdbx_strand_id
1 'polypeptide(L)'
;MFEWLAESTWGYPIIGAIHVLGLAWFGGTVLIADRELLVWKRIGLAVMLLTGALLFGMHPVRYYSSMAFRVKMLLFALLGFKCSRRISIILWIVIIFAARGVAFF
;
A
#
# COMPACT_ATOMS: atom_id res chain seq x y z
N MET A 1 -2.40 20.19 -9.79
CA MET A 1 -3.18 18.97 -10.10
C MET A 1 -3.70 18.28 -8.84
N PHE A 2 -2.86 17.99 -7.85
CA PHE A 2 -3.30 17.31 -6.61
C PHE A 2 -4.19 18.16 -5.69
N GLU A 3 -4.13 19.50 -5.78
CA GLU A 3 -4.97 20.42 -5.00
C GLU A 3 -6.48 20.19 -5.22
N TRP A 4 -6.93 20.09 -6.48
CA TRP A 4 -8.33 19.79 -6.82
C TRP A 4 -8.83 18.45 -6.26
N LEU A 5 -7.94 17.46 -6.15
CA LEU A 5 -8.25 16.17 -5.54
C LEU A 5 -8.27 16.28 -4.01
N ALA A 6 -7.35 17.04 -3.42
CA ALA A 6 -7.23 17.22 -1.97
C ALA A 6 -8.42 17.99 -1.37
N GLU A 7 -9.00 18.91 -2.14
CA GLU A 7 -10.21 19.65 -1.77
C GLU A 7 -11.49 18.84 -2.01
N SER A 8 -11.41 17.74 -2.77
CA SER A 8 -12.58 16.91 -3.08
C SER A 8 -12.98 16.04 -1.89
N THR A 9 -14.22 16.19 -1.44
CA THR A 9 -14.85 15.36 -0.38
C THR A 9 -14.73 13.86 -0.64
N TRP A 10 -14.78 13.45 -1.91
CA TRP A 10 -14.79 12.05 -2.32
C TRP A 10 -13.46 11.55 -2.89
N GLY A 11 -12.60 12.45 -3.37
CA GLY A 11 -11.32 12.07 -3.98
C GLY A 11 -10.48 11.22 -3.04
N TYR A 12 -10.23 11.73 -1.83
CA TYR A 12 -9.44 11.05 -0.82
C TYR A 12 -9.99 9.66 -0.44
N PRO A 13 -11.27 9.49 -0.03
CA PRO A 13 -11.79 8.18 0.37
C PRO A 13 -11.89 7.19 -0.80
N ILE A 14 -12.22 7.63 -2.01
CA ILE A 14 -12.26 6.74 -3.19
C ILE A 14 -10.87 6.19 -3.49
N ILE A 15 -9.87 7.07 -3.56
CA ILE A 15 -8.49 6.66 -3.84
C ILE A 15 -7.96 5.79 -2.70
N GLY A 16 -8.30 6.12 -1.45
CA GLY A 16 -8.04 5.28 -0.29
C GLY A 16 -8.62 3.88 -0.41
N ALA A 17 -9.88 3.75 -0.82
CA ALA A 17 -10.53 2.46 -1.03
C ALA A 17 -9.84 1.66 -2.15
N ILE A 18 -9.55 2.29 -3.30
CA ILE A 18 -8.83 1.65 -4.41
C ILE A 18 -7.43 1.21 -3.94
N HIS A 19 -6.75 2.01 -3.13
CA HIS A 19 -5.44 1.64 -2.58
C HIS A 19 -5.53 0.39 -1.69
N VAL A 20 -6.52 0.30 -0.80
CA VAL A 20 -6.72 -0.88 0.05
C VAL A 20 -7.12 -2.11 -0.78
N LEU A 21 -7.96 -1.95 -1.81
CA LEU A 21 -8.29 -3.04 -2.73
C LEU A 21 -7.08 -3.53 -3.52
N GLY A 22 -6.23 -2.61 -4.00
CA GLY A 22 -4.96 -2.94 -4.66
C GLY A 22 -4.00 -3.68 -3.74
N LEU A 23 -3.93 -3.27 -2.47
CA LEU A 23 -3.17 -3.98 -1.44
C LEU A 23 -3.71 -5.40 -1.23
N ALA A 24 -5.03 -5.56 -1.07
CA ALA A 24 -5.66 -6.88 -0.91
C ALA A 24 -5.43 -7.80 -2.13
N TRP A 25 -5.52 -7.26 -3.35
CA TRP A 25 -5.20 -7.97 -4.58
C TRP A 25 -3.74 -8.44 -4.59
N PHE A 26 -2.81 -7.50 -4.40
CA PHE A 26 -1.38 -7.80 -4.37
C PHE A 26 -1.08 -8.85 -3.29
N GLY A 27 -1.68 -8.72 -2.11
CA GLY A 27 -1.57 -9.71 -1.04
C GLY A 27 -2.07 -11.08 -1.38
N GLY A 28 -3.29 -11.17 -1.90
CA GLY A 28 -3.89 -12.43 -2.32
C GLY A 28 -3.00 -13.16 -3.33
N THR A 29 -2.53 -12.46 -4.36
CA THR A 29 -1.65 -13.06 -5.37
C THR A 29 -0.29 -13.50 -4.80
N VAL A 30 0.24 -12.75 -3.83
CA VAL A 30 1.47 -13.11 -3.11
C VAL A 30 1.30 -14.34 -2.22
N LEU A 31 0.14 -14.49 -1.57
CA LEU A 31 -0.16 -15.61 -0.66
C LEU A 31 -0.40 -16.93 -1.41
N ILE A 32 -1.12 -16.86 -2.55
CA ILE A 32 -1.34 -18.03 -3.42
C ILE A 32 0.01 -18.50 -4.01
N ALA A 33 0.91 -17.56 -4.31
CA ALA A 33 2.26 -17.79 -4.82
C ALA A 33 2.30 -18.69 -6.07
N ASP A 34 1.32 -18.50 -6.94
CA ASP A 34 1.25 -19.12 -8.27
C ASP A 34 2.06 -18.29 -9.28
N ARG A 35 2.77 -18.96 -10.19
CA ARG A 35 3.53 -18.32 -11.27
C ARG A 35 2.61 -17.75 -12.35
N GLU A 36 1.43 -18.32 -12.56
CA GLU A 36 0.46 -17.80 -13.53
C GLU A 36 -0.12 -16.46 -13.07
N LEU A 37 -0.09 -16.18 -11.76
CA LEU A 37 -0.52 -14.93 -11.17
C LEU A 37 0.53 -13.82 -11.21
N LEU A 38 1.69 -14.01 -11.85
CA LEU A 38 2.75 -13.01 -11.89
C LEU A 38 2.32 -11.67 -12.51
N VAL A 39 1.53 -11.72 -13.59
CA VAL A 39 1.01 -10.51 -14.23
C VAL A 39 0.03 -9.80 -13.30
N TRP A 40 -0.91 -10.55 -12.71
CA TRP A 40 -1.89 -10.05 -11.76
C TRP A 40 -1.25 -9.47 -10.49
N LYS A 41 -0.16 -10.08 -10.02
CA LYS A 41 0.67 -9.56 -8.93
C LYS A 41 1.29 -8.21 -9.29
N ARG A 42 1.84 -8.07 -10.50
CA ARG A 42 2.41 -6.81 -10.98
C ARG A 42 1.35 -5.72 -11.12
N ILE A 43 0.15 -6.06 -11.61
CA ILE A 43 -0.98 -5.13 -11.71
C ILE A 43 -1.41 -4.66 -10.33
N GLY A 44 -1.65 -5.57 -9.37
CA GLY A 44 -2.01 -5.21 -8.00
C GLY A 44 -0.96 -4.31 -7.33
N LEU A 45 0.32 -4.63 -7.53
CA LEU A 45 1.43 -3.79 -7.07
C LEU A 45 1.41 -2.40 -7.72
N ALA A 46 1.23 -2.32 -9.03
CA ALA A 46 1.19 -1.06 -9.76
C ALA A 46 0.02 -0.18 -9.28
N VAL A 47 -1.18 -0.74 -9.16
CA VAL A 47 -2.36 -0.04 -8.63
C VAL A 47 -2.09 0.49 -7.23
N MET A 48 -1.53 -0.35 -6.35
CA MET A 48 -1.20 0.05 -4.98
C MET A 48 -0.17 1.19 -4.94
N LEU A 49 0.90 1.11 -5.73
CA LEU A 49 1.96 2.12 -5.75
C LEU A 49 1.47 3.44 -6.33
N LEU A 50 0.75 3.40 -7.45
CA LEU A 50 0.21 4.59 -8.12
C LEU A 50 -0.78 5.32 -7.21
N THR A 51 -1.74 4.59 -6.63
CA THR A 51 -2.71 5.18 -5.71
C THR A 51 -2.06 5.67 -4.41
N GLY A 52 -1.05 4.97 -3.89
CA GLY A 52 -0.30 5.40 -2.71
C GLY A 52 0.48 6.69 -2.95
N ALA A 53 1.13 6.82 -4.12
CA ALA A 53 1.79 8.05 -4.53
C ALA A 53 0.79 9.20 -4.71
N LEU A 54 -0.40 8.89 -5.24
CA LEU A 54 -1.46 9.87 -5.41
C LEU A 54 -1.98 10.40 -4.07
N LEU A 55 -2.25 9.51 -3.11
CA LEU A 55 -2.64 9.88 -1.73
C LEU A 55 -1.56 10.73 -1.06
N PHE A 56 -0.30 10.35 -1.19
CA PHE A 56 0.81 11.14 -0.68
C PHE A 56 0.83 12.54 -1.30
N GLY A 57 0.65 12.64 -2.62
CA GLY A 57 0.61 13.90 -3.35
C GLY A 57 -0.52 14.85 -2.93
N MET A 58 -1.63 14.32 -2.39
CA MET A 58 -2.75 15.14 -1.90
C MET A 58 -2.41 15.86 -0.58
N HIS A 59 -1.66 15.23 0.33
CA HIS A 59 -1.27 15.85 1.61
C HIS A 59 0.18 15.53 2.01
N PRO A 60 1.18 15.95 1.21
CA PRO A 60 2.56 15.49 1.34
C PRO A 60 3.19 15.85 2.69
N VAL A 61 2.93 17.06 3.20
CA VAL A 61 3.47 17.52 4.50
C VAL A 61 2.91 16.69 5.67
N ARG A 62 1.61 16.36 5.63
CA ARG A 62 0.92 15.59 6.68
C ARG A 62 1.37 14.13 6.71
N TYR A 63 1.60 13.53 5.54
CA TYR A 63 2.13 12.17 5.48
C TYR A 63 3.62 12.11 5.77
N TYR A 64 4.41 13.07 5.30
CA TYR A 64 5.84 13.09 5.55
C TYR A 64 6.16 13.33 7.03
N SER A 65 5.36 14.08 7.78
CA SER A 65 5.55 14.25 9.23
C SER A 65 5.20 13.01 10.04
N SER A 66 4.42 12.08 9.47
CA SER A 66 4.05 10.83 10.15
C SER A 66 5.20 9.82 10.14
N MET A 67 5.62 9.41 11.33
CA MET A 67 6.64 8.38 11.51
C MET A 67 6.24 7.04 10.86
N ALA A 68 4.96 6.67 10.93
CA ALA A 68 4.42 5.45 10.36
C ALA A 68 4.55 5.41 8.82
N PHE A 69 4.33 6.54 8.15
CA PHE A 69 4.48 6.63 6.70
C PHE A 69 5.94 6.45 6.28
N ARG A 70 6.88 7.10 6.97
CA ARG A 70 8.33 6.95 6.70
C ARG A 70 8.80 5.51 6.83
N VAL A 71 8.38 4.83 7.90
CA VAL A 71 8.68 3.40 8.11
C VAL A 71 8.09 2.55 6.98
N LYS A 72 6.84 2.82 6.56
CA LYS A 72 6.20 2.11 5.45
C LYS A 72 6.95 2.29 4.12
N MET A 73 7.46 3.50 3.84
CA MET A 73 8.26 3.78 2.65
C MET A 73 9.62 3.07 2.67
N LEU A 74 10.30 3.05 3.83
CA LEU A 74 11.54 2.29 4.01
C LEU A 74 11.32 0.79 3.81
N LEU A 75 10.24 0.23 4.35
CA LEU A 75 9.90 -1.18 4.18
C LEU A 75 9.63 -1.55 2.72
N PHE A 76 8.91 -0.72 1.97
CA PHE A 76 8.70 -0.96 0.54
C PHE A 76 9.99 -0.87 -0.27
N ALA A 77 10.87 0.09 0.04
CA ALA A 77 12.18 0.19 -0.59
C ALA A 77 13.06 -1.05 -0.32
N LEU A 78 12.99 -1.60 0.90
CA LEU A 78 13.73 -2.81 1.29
C LEU A 78 13.10 -4.11 0.74
N LEU A 79 11.80 -4.13 0.44
CA LEU A 79 11.08 -5.32 -0.05
C LEU A 79 11.29 -5.63 -1.55
N GLY A 80 12.17 -4.89 -2.23
CA GLY A 80 12.59 -5.21 -3.60
C GLY A 80 13.38 -6.52 -3.75
N PHE A 81 13.76 -7.18 -2.65
CA PHE A 81 14.56 -8.41 -2.68
C PHE A 81 13.69 -9.67 -2.57
N LYS A 82 14.01 -10.68 -3.41
CA LYS A 82 13.34 -12.01 -3.44
C LYS A 82 13.16 -12.56 -2.03
N CYS A 83 11.92 -12.61 -1.57
CA CYS A 83 11.59 -13.03 -0.22
C CYS A 83 11.02 -14.46 -0.22
N SER A 84 11.52 -15.33 0.67
CA SER A 84 10.99 -16.71 0.83
C SER A 84 9.52 -16.68 1.23
N ARG A 85 8.73 -17.64 0.72
CA ARG A 85 7.27 -17.72 0.93
C ARG A 85 6.86 -17.65 2.42
N ARG A 86 7.70 -18.17 3.33
CA ARG A 86 7.47 -18.08 4.79
C ARG A 86 7.57 -16.65 5.32
N ILE A 87 8.57 -15.91 4.87
CA ILE A 87 8.80 -14.52 5.27
C ILE A 87 7.68 -13.63 4.72
N SER A 88 7.19 -13.93 3.52
CA SER A 88 6.03 -13.23 2.93
C SER A 88 4.77 -13.34 3.78
N ILE A 89 4.47 -14.51 4.36
CA ILE A 89 3.30 -14.71 5.23
C ILE A 89 3.47 -13.92 6.53
N ILE A 90 4.67 -13.95 7.13
CA ILE A 90 4.98 -13.21 8.36
C ILE A 90 4.81 -11.70 8.12
N LEU A 91 5.34 -11.18 7.02
CA LEU A 91 5.19 -9.77 6.64
C LEU A 91 3.72 -9.37 6.48
N TRP A 92 2.89 -10.25 5.90
CA TRP A 92 1.46 -9.99 5.75
C TRP A 92 0.71 -9.92 7.08
N ILE A 93 1.03 -10.81 8.03
CA ILE A 93 0.47 -10.77 9.38
C ILE A 93 0.88 -9.47 10.08
N VAL A 94 2.16 -9.09 9.99
CA VAL A 94 2.68 -7.84 10.57
C VAL A 94 2.02 -6.61 9.95
N ILE A 95 1.82 -6.58 8.62
CA ILE A 95 1.17 -5.47 7.93
C ILE A 95 -0.29 -5.33 8.37
N ILE A 96 -1.05 -6.43 8.47
CA ILE A 96 -2.45 -6.40 8.93
C ILE A 96 -2.54 -5.91 10.37
N PHE A 97 -1.63 -6.37 11.24
CA PHE A 97 -1.59 -5.93 12.64
C PHE A 97 -1.16 -4.47 12.78
N ALA A 98 -0.15 -4.03 12.04
CA ALA A 98 0.30 -2.65 12.01
C ALA A 98 -0.79 -1.71 11.45
N ALA A 99 -1.56 -2.15 10.45
CA ALA A 99 -2.69 -1.40 9.91
C ALA A 99 -3.82 -1.24 10.94
N ARG A 100 -4.04 -2.23 11.82
CA ARG A 100 -4.99 -2.08 12.94
C ARG A 100 -4.55 -1.04 13.98
N GLY A 101 -3.26 -0.79 14.13
CA GLY A 101 -2.73 0.27 15.00
C GLY A 101 -3.00 1.70 14.48
N VAL A 102 -3.31 1.87 13.20
CA VAL A 102 -3.58 3.20 12.59
C VAL A 102 -5.02 3.66 12.84
N ALA A 103 -5.94 2.76 13.24
CA ALA A 103 -7.33 3.11 13.53
C ALA A 103 -7.55 3.76 14.92
N PHE A 104 -6.48 4.00 15.69
CA PHE A 104 -6.54 4.56 17.05
C PHE A 104 -5.82 5.92 17.22
N PHE A 105 -5.46 6.61 16.13
CA PHE A 105 -4.85 7.95 16.18
C PHE A 105 -5.44 8.89 15.13
#